data_AF-A0A7Z2M9U3-F1
#
_entry.id   AF-A0A7Z2M9U3-F1
#
_cell.length_a   1.000
_cell.length_b   1.000
_cell.length_c   1.000
_cell.angle_alpha   90.00
_cell.angle_beta   90.00
_cell.angle_gamma   90.00
#
_symmetry.space_group_name_H-M   'P 1'
#
loop_
_entity.id
_entity.type
_entity.pdbx_description
1 polymer ?
#
loop_
_entity_poly.entity_id
_entity_poly.type
_entity_poly.pdbx_seq_one_letter_code
_entity_poly.pdbx_strand_id
1 'polypeptide(L)'
;MPWPTINVNVDPVALITLIQTLGATVNVDSSTTLPDGSVIDADRTLIKRPDGIIQYEDGRVEYPDGRIIWPDNTVEYPDGRIVWEDGTEQMPDGSIKHPDGLAYDAEGNLVSE
;
A
#
# COMPACT_ATOMS: atom_id res chain seq x y z
N MET A 1 -30.06 1.46 3.70
CA MET A 1 -29.50 0.19 3.22
C MET A 1 -27.99 0.33 3.30
N PRO A 2 -27.28 -0.39 4.19
CA PRO A 2 -25.83 -0.33 4.19
C PRO A 2 -25.32 -1.01 2.92
N TRP A 3 -24.46 -0.32 2.19
CA TRP A 3 -23.79 -0.84 1.01
C TRP A 3 -22.95 -2.06 1.39
N PRO A 4 -22.76 -3.05 0.50
CA PRO A 4 -21.84 -4.14 0.78
C PRO A 4 -20.46 -3.55 1.06
N THR A 5 -19.86 -3.94 2.18
CA THR A 5 -18.45 -3.70 2.45
C THR A 5 -17.66 -4.40 1.34
N ILE A 6 -17.32 -3.67 0.28
CA ILE A 6 -16.42 -4.18 -0.76
C ILE A 6 -15.08 -4.33 -0.05
N ASN A 7 -14.71 -5.57 0.26
CA ASN A 7 -13.41 -5.92 0.79
C ASN A 7 -12.43 -5.76 -0.37
N VAL A 8 -11.98 -4.53 -0.61
CA VAL A 8 -11.17 -4.13 -1.78
C VAL A 8 -9.73 -4.58 -1.60
N ASN A 9 -9.50 -5.89 -1.50
CA ASN A 9 -8.19 -6.50 -1.81
C ASN A 9 -8.00 -6.57 -3.34
N VAL A 10 -8.51 -5.56 -4.05
CA VAL A 10 -8.61 -5.52 -5.50
C VAL A 10 -7.39 -4.78 -5.99
N ASP A 11 -6.64 -5.48 -6.82
CA ASP A 11 -5.61 -4.97 -7.72
C ASP A 11 -5.90 -3.51 -8.16
N PRO A 12 -4.93 -2.60 -8.02
CA PRO A 12 -5.12 -1.17 -8.30
C PRO A 12 -5.69 -0.91 -9.71
N VAL A 13 -5.37 -1.76 -10.68
CA VAL A 13 -5.86 -1.64 -12.07
C VAL A 13 -7.34 -2.04 -12.17
N ALA A 14 -7.74 -3.09 -11.48
CA ALA A 14 -9.14 -3.51 -11.43
C ALA A 14 -10.02 -2.52 -10.65
N LEU A 15 -9.45 -1.86 -9.63
CA LEU A 15 -10.11 -0.76 -8.94
C LEU A 15 -10.35 0.41 -9.90
N ILE A 16 -9.33 0.89 -10.62
CA ILE A 16 -9.46 1.99 -11.60
C ILE A 16 -10.56 1.71 -12.63
N THR A 17 -10.62 0.47 -13.13
CA THR A 17 -11.64 0.06 -14.11
C THR A 17 -13.05 0.08 -13.52
N LEU A 18 -13.23 -0.36 -12.27
CA LEU A 18 -14.51 -0.29 -11.57
C LEU A 18 -14.96 1.16 -11.36
N ILE A 19 -14.03 2.11 -11.17
CA ILE A 19 -14.37 3.52 -10.95
C ILE A 19 -15.02 4.17 -12.17
N GLN A 20 -14.55 3.83 -13.37
CA GLN A 20 -15.15 4.34 -14.61
C GLN A 20 -16.60 3.88 -14.79
N THR A 21 -16.98 2.75 -14.18
CA THR A 21 -18.35 2.20 -14.28
C THR A 21 -19.31 2.77 -13.23
N LEU A 22 -18.82 3.31 -12.11
CA LEU A 22 -19.63 3.69 -10.95
C LEU A 22 -20.11 5.16 -10.91
N GLY A 23 -19.89 5.94 -11.97
CA GLY A 23 -20.41 7.32 -12.03
C GLY A 23 -19.59 8.32 -11.20
N ALA A 24 -18.27 8.27 -11.36
CA ALA A 24 -17.38 9.22 -10.71
C ALA A 24 -17.57 10.66 -11.24
N THR A 25 -17.44 11.65 -10.36
CA THR A 25 -17.58 13.08 -10.69
C THR A 25 -16.20 13.69 -10.90
N VAL A 26 -15.95 14.28 -12.07
CA VAL A 26 -14.71 15.02 -12.35
C VAL A 26 -14.82 16.43 -11.76
N ASN A 27 -13.86 16.81 -10.93
CA ASN A 27 -13.74 18.13 -10.34
C ASN A 27 -13.06 19.11 -11.32
N VAL A 28 -13.14 20.40 -10.98
CA VAL A 28 -12.46 21.47 -11.74
C VAL A 28 -10.94 21.31 -11.78
N ASP A 29 -10.37 20.68 -10.75
CA ASP A 29 -8.94 20.40 -10.63
C ASP A 29 -8.51 19.17 -11.44
N SER A 30 -9.36 18.66 -12.34
CA SER A 30 -9.19 17.39 -13.08
C SER A 30 -9.14 16.12 -12.23
N SER A 31 -9.10 16.24 -10.91
CA SER A 31 -9.29 15.13 -9.96
C SER A 31 -10.69 14.53 -10.09
N THR A 32 -10.82 13.22 -9.85
CA THR A 32 -12.09 12.51 -9.97
C THR A 32 -12.56 12.01 -8.61
N THR A 33 -13.68 12.52 -8.11
CA THR A 33 -14.30 12.06 -6.86
C THR A 33 -15.27 10.92 -7.12
N LEU A 34 -15.08 9.83 -6.40
CA LEU A 34 -15.95 8.66 -6.42
C LEU A 34 -17.17 8.86 -5.52
N PRO A 35 -18.28 8.15 -5.78
CA PRO A 35 -19.43 8.12 -4.89
C PRO A 35 -19.11 7.55 -3.49
N ASP A 36 -18.06 6.74 -3.38
CA ASP A 36 -17.54 6.22 -2.11
C ASP A 36 -16.81 7.28 -1.28
N GLY A 37 -16.50 8.45 -1.87
CA GLY A 37 -15.73 9.52 -1.23
C GLY A 37 -14.22 9.46 -1.53
N SER A 38 -13.77 8.45 -2.28
CA SER A 38 -12.40 8.38 -2.77
C SER A 38 -12.14 9.48 -3.81
N VAL A 39 -10.91 9.99 -3.90
CA VAL A 39 -10.49 11.04 -4.83
C VAL A 39 -9.29 10.54 -5.63
N ILE A 40 -9.45 10.47 -6.95
CA ILE A 40 -8.35 10.22 -7.89
C ILE A 40 -7.72 11.54 -8.25
N ASP A 41 -6.40 11.58 -8.31
CA ASP A 41 -5.67 12.73 -8.83
C ASP A 41 -5.96 13.02 -10.31
N ALA A 42 -5.68 14.24 -10.76
CA ALA A 42 -5.81 14.69 -12.13
C ALA A 42 -5.07 13.79 -13.13
N ASP A 43 -3.86 13.38 -12.76
CA ASP A 43 -3.00 12.54 -13.59
C ASP A 43 -3.44 11.07 -13.56
N ARG A 44 -4.43 10.71 -12.73
CA ARG A 44 -4.89 9.32 -12.48
C ARG A 44 -3.78 8.39 -12.01
N THR A 45 -2.72 8.97 -11.44
CA THR A 45 -1.53 8.30 -10.91
C THR A 45 -1.75 7.79 -9.49
N LEU A 46 -2.71 8.35 -8.76
CA LEU A 46 -3.01 7.96 -7.39
C LEU A 46 -4.49 8.16 -7.04
N ILE A 47 -4.92 7.41 -6.04
CA ILE A 47 -6.27 7.39 -5.50
C ILE A 47 -6.17 7.53 -3.99
N LYS A 48 -6.78 8.58 -3.44
CA LYS A 48 -6.92 8.79 -2.00
C LYS A 48 -8.30 8.32 -1.55
N ARG A 49 -8.35 7.32 -0.69
CA ARG A 49 -9.59 6.80 -0.09
C ARG A 49 -10.07 7.69 1.06
N PRO A 50 -11.37 7.67 1.38
CA PRO A 50 -11.92 8.41 2.52
C PRO A 50 -11.34 7.92 3.85
N ASP A 51 -10.96 6.64 3.93
CA ASP A 51 -10.28 6.05 5.10
C ASP A 51 -8.85 6.56 5.30
N GLY A 52 -8.33 7.39 4.38
CA GLY A 52 -6.96 7.95 4.44
C GLY A 52 -5.90 7.10 3.73
N ILE A 53 -6.27 5.91 3.22
CA ILE A 53 -5.38 5.07 2.41
C ILE A 53 -5.13 5.73 1.05
N ILE A 54 -3.88 5.81 0.63
CA ILE A 54 -3.46 6.33 -0.68
C ILE A 54 -2.94 5.15 -1.50
N GLN A 55 -3.48 4.94 -2.69
CA GLN A 55 -3.05 3.89 -3.61
C GLN A 55 -2.55 4.53 -4.90
N TYR A 56 -1.34 4.20 -5.30
CA TYR A 56 -0.69 4.68 -6.51
C TYR A 56 -0.89 3.69 -7.66
N GLU A 57 -0.78 4.17 -8.89
CA GLU A 57 -0.94 3.38 -10.12
C GLU A 57 0.17 2.34 -10.29
N ASP A 58 1.35 2.61 -9.74
CA ASP A 58 2.51 1.71 -9.78
C ASP A 58 2.30 0.47 -8.89
N GLY A 59 1.25 0.47 -8.07
CA GLY A 59 0.90 -0.58 -7.13
C GLY A 59 1.27 -0.27 -5.68
N ARG A 60 1.94 0.87 -5.41
CA ARG A 60 2.24 1.29 -4.05
C ARG A 60 0.96 1.66 -3.30
N VAL A 61 0.85 1.25 -2.03
CA VAL A 61 -0.26 1.57 -1.13
C VAL A 61 0.28 2.12 0.17
N GLU A 62 -0.09 3.35 0.51
CA GLU A 62 0.24 4.01 1.76
C GLU A 62 -0.99 4.03 2.67
N TYR A 63 -0.83 3.54 3.89
CA TYR A 63 -1.87 3.49 4.91
C TYR A 63 -1.76 4.70 5.84
N PRO A 64 -2.88 5.15 6.41
CA PRO A 64 -2.89 6.27 7.35
C PRO A 64 -2.09 6.00 8.63
N ASP A 65 -1.91 4.72 9.00
CA ASP A 65 -1.04 4.31 10.11
C ASP A 65 0.47 4.47 9.80
N GLY A 66 0.84 4.88 8.59
CA GLY A 66 2.23 5.03 8.13
C GLY A 66 2.85 3.76 7.55
N ARG A 67 2.07 2.69 7.40
CA ARG A 67 2.49 1.47 6.68
C ARG A 67 2.48 1.73 5.18
N ILE A 68 3.52 1.31 4.48
CA ILE A 68 3.62 1.38 3.02
C ILE A 68 3.76 -0.04 2.47
N ILE A 69 2.96 -0.38 1.47
CA ILE A 69 3.09 -1.61 0.71
C ILE A 69 3.57 -1.23 -0.69
N TRP A 70 4.70 -1.78 -1.09
CA TRP A 70 5.30 -1.60 -2.40
C TRP A 70 4.75 -2.64 -3.38
N PRO A 71 4.85 -2.37 -4.70
CA PRO A 71 4.32 -3.26 -5.73
C PRO A 71 5.07 -4.59 -5.86
N ASP A 72 6.28 -4.69 -5.30
CA ASP A 72 7.04 -5.93 -5.14
C ASP A 72 6.64 -6.71 -3.87
N ASN A 73 5.47 -6.37 -3.31
CA ASN A 73 4.95 -6.87 -2.03
C ASN A 73 5.84 -6.59 -0.81
N THR A 74 6.82 -5.69 -0.92
CA THR A 74 7.59 -5.23 0.24
C THR A 74 6.70 -4.37 1.13
N VAL A 75 6.66 -4.68 2.43
CA VAL A 75 5.88 -3.96 3.43
C VAL A 75 6.82 -3.20 4.35
N GLU A 76 6.75 -1.88 4.30
CA GLU A 76 7.43 -0.98 5.23
C GLU A 76 6.45 -0.56 6.33
N TYR A 77 6.89 -0.71 7.58
CA TYR A 77 6.13 -0.33 8.76
C TYR A 77 6.63 1.01 9.30
N PRO A 78 5.75 1.79 9.94
CA PRO A 78 6.11 3.09 10.49
C PRO A 78 7.17 3.03 11.61
N ASP A 79 7.36 1.86 12.23
CA ASP A 79 8.41 1.66 13.22
C ASP A 79 9.82 1.53 12.62
N GLY A 80 9.94 1.44 11.29
CA GLY A 80 11.19 1.23 10.55
C GLY A 80 11.45 -0.23 10.16
N ARG A 81 10.57 -1.17 10.55
CA ARG A 81 10.61 -2.55 10.07
C ARG A 81 10.24 -2.62 8.58
N ILE A 82 10.99 -3.40 7.83
CA ILE A 82 10.72 -3.69 6.41
C ILE A 82 10.59 -5.20 6.26
N VAL A 83 9.57 -5.66 5.56
CA VAL A 83 9.34 -7.09 5.27
C VAL A 83 9.27 -7.24 3.76
N TRP A 84 10.24 -7.92 3.18
CA TRP A 84 10.26 -8.23 1.75
C TRP A 84 9.38 -9.44 1.44
N GLU A 85 8.96 -9.58 0.17
CA GLU A 85 8.15 -10.72 -0.29
C GLU A 85 8.80 -12.08 -0.01
N ASP A 86 10.12 -12.15 -0.14
CA ASP A 86 10.91 -13.36 0.13
C ASP A 86 10.81 -13.83 1.59
N GLY A 87 10.24 -13.01 2.48
CA GLY A 87 10.13 -13.28 3.91
C GLY A 87 11.34 -12.77 4.69
N THR A 88 12.26 -12.06 4.03
CA THR A 88 13.31 -11.31 4.73
C THR A 88 12.65 -10.17 5.52
N GLU A 89 13.09 -9.96 6.76
CA GLU A 89 12.57 -8.94 7.67
C GLU A 89 13.74 -8.10 8.18
N GLN A 90 13.79 -6.82 7.84
CA GLN A 90 14.68 -5.87 8.48
C GLN A 90 13.95 -5.24 9.66
N MET A 91 14.62 -5.24 10.80
CA MET A 91 14.17 -4.65 12.04
C MET A 91 14.73 -3.23 12.15
N PRO A 92 14.08 -2.34 12.91
CA PRO A 92 14.49 -0.93 12.99
C PRO A 92 15.82 -0.71 13.73
N ASP A 93 16.31 -1.71 14.47
CA ASP A 93 17.64 -1.75 15.05
C ASP A 93 18.74 -2.03 14.00
N GLY A 94 18.37 -2.34 12.76
CA GLY A 94 19.27 -2.68 11.66
C GLY A 94 19.49 -4.18 11.50
N SER A 95 18.94 -5.02 12.39
CA SER A 95 19.01 -6.47 12.28
C SER A 95 18.20 -6.96 11.06
N ILE A 96 18.69 -7.97 10.35
CA ILE A 96 18.04 -8.56 9.18
C ILE A 96 17.83 -10.04 9.44
N LYS A 97 16.58 -10.49 9.36
CA LYS A 97 16.20 -11.88 9.49
C LYS A 97 15.78 -12.43 8.14
N HIS A 98 16.46 -13.47 7.68
CA HIS A 98 16.15 -14.16 6.45
C HIS A 98 15.09 -15.24 6.66
N PRO A 99 14.35 -15.60 5.59
CA PRO A 99 13.39 -16.71 5.63
C PRO A 99 14.06 -18.06 5.93
N ASP A 100 15.34 -18.21 5.59
CA ASP A 100 16.13 -19.42 5.86
C ASP A 100 16.44 -19.66 7.35
N GLY A 101 16.05 -18.74 8.24
CA GLY A 101 16.33 -18.80 9.68
C GLY A 101 17.58 -18.02 10.11
N LEU A 102 18.42 -17.65 9.14
CA LEU A 102 19.58 -16.80 9.37
C LEU A 102 19.16 -15.41 9.85
N ALA A 103 19.71 -14.95 10.97
CA ALA A 103 19.53 -13.59 11.42
C ALA A 103 20.90 -12.90 11.54
N TYR A 104 21.02 -11.70 10.99
CA TYR A 104 22.19 -10.85 11.06
C TYR A 104 21.88 -9.62 11.92
N ASP A 105 22.84 -9.18 12.72
CA ASP A 105 22.74 -7.88 13.40
C ASP A 105 23.05 -6.71 12.45
N ALA A 106 22.91 -5.49 12.95
CA ALA A 106 23.23 -4.26 12.22
C ALA A 106 24.72 -4.14 11.82
N GLU A 107 25.60 -4.92 12.44
CA GLU A 107 27.04 -4.97 12.14
C GLU A 107 27.34 -6.02 11.05
N GLY A 108 26.35 -6.81 10.64
CA GLY A 108 26.46 -7.88 9.64
C GLY A 108 26.95 -9.21 10.22
N ASN A 109 26.97 -9.37 11.54
CA ASN A 109 27.31 -10.64 12.18
C ASN A 109 26.08 -11.55 12.25
N LEU A 110 26.27 -12.84 11.98
CA LEU A 110 25.22 -13.84 12.16
C LEU A 110 24.95 -14.02 13.67
N VAL A 111 23.72 -13.73 14.10
CA VAL A 111 23.24 -13.88 15.47
C VAL A 111 22.37 -15.13 15.68
N SER A 112 21.82 -15.72 14.62
CA SER A 112 21.01 -16.95 14.69
C SER A 112 21.06 -17.74 13.38
N GLU A 113 21.00 -19.08 13.49
CA GLU A 113 20.86 -20.07 12.40
C GLU A 113 19.75 -21.07 12.73
#